data_AF-A0A373HRQ7-F1
#
_entry.id   AF-A0A373HRQ7-F1
#
_cell.length_a   1.000
_cell.length_b   1.000
_cell.length_c   1.000
_cell.angle_alpha   90.00
_cell.angle_beta   90.00
_cell.angle_gamma   90.00
#
_symmetry.space_group_name_H-M   'P 1'
#
loop_
_entity.id
_entity.type
_entity.pdbx_description
1 polymer ?
#
loop_
_entity_poly.entity_id
_entity_poly.type
_entity_poly.pdbx_seq_one_letter_code
_entity_poly.pdbx_strand_id
1 'polypeptide(L)'
;MKIVRPICCGMDVHKNIIVATIGITNKKTRITEYIQETFSTLNPDLLNLKQWLINHKCFDACMESTGKYWIPVFNILEDEINIYLTHPKYVKAIKGKKTDKKDSKWICDLFKHDLIKFSFIPPKEIRALREISRYRYKLVGMRSSERNRYQNCMTVSNIGIGSVFSDPFGKSAQAIMKEVLESDIIEDEKILKCIHGSCKNKDKILDSIKHCNIETDQRFKMN
;
A
#
# COMPACT_ATOMS: atom_id res chain seq x y z
N MET A 1 -16.66 -12.65 33.69
CA MET A 1 -16.96 -12.18 32.32
C MET A 1 -17.65 -13.28 31.53
N LYS A 2 -18.59 -12.95 30.63
CA LYS A 2 -19.28 -13.92 29.77
C LYS A 2 -18.29 -14.52 28.78
N ILE A 3 -18.34 -15.83 28.57
CA ILE A 3 -17.51 -16.53 27.58
C ILE A 3 -18.34 -16.62 26.31
N VAL A 4 -17.88 -15.95 25.25
CA VAL A 4 -18.58 -15.88 23.96
C VAL A 4 -18.01 -16.93 23.00
N ARG A 5 -16.68 -17.13 23.02
CA ARG A 5 -15.99 -18.13 22.19
C ARG A 5 -15.30 -19.15 23.09
N PRO A 6 -15.88 -20.35 23.30
CA PRO A 6 -15.31 -21.35 24.19
C PRO A 6 -13.95 -21.89 23.72
N ILE A 7 -13.75 -21.97 22.40
CA ILE A 7 -12.48 -22.32 21.76
C ILE A 7 -12.16 -21.18 20.79
N CYS A 8 -11.04 -20.50 20.99
CA CYS A 8 -10.60 -19.43 20.10
C CYS A 8 -9.09 -19.26 20.14
N CYS A 9 -8.54 -18.61 19.12
CA CYS A 9 -7.12 -18.28 19.04
C CYS A 9 -6.87 -16.76 19.08
N GLY A 10 -5.83 -16.35 19.80
CA GLY A 10 -5.21 -15.04 19.67
C GLY A 10 -3.83 -15.16 19.03
N MET A 11 -3.53 -14.30 18.06
CA MET A 11 -2.26 -14.31 17.33
C MET A 11 -1.58 -12.94 17.37
N ASP A 12 -0.30 -12.95 17.73
CA ASP A 12 0.59 -11.82 17.54
C ASP A 12 1.46 -12.09 16.29
N VAL A 13 1.31 -11.25 15.27
CA VAL A 13 1.87 -11.47 13.93
C VAL A 13 2.94 -10.44 13.65
N HIS A 14 4.17 -10.91 13.47
CA HIS A 14 5.34 -10.12 13.10
C HIS A 14 5.80 -10.43 11.67
N LYS A 15 6.87 -9.78 11.23
CA LYS A 15 7.42 -9.95 9.88
C LYS A 15 7.82 -11.39 9.56
N ASN A 16 8.42 -12.09 10.52
CA ASN A 16 9.04 -13.41 10.32
C ASN A 16 8.43 -14.51 11.20
N ILE A 17 7.68 -14.12 12.24
CA ILE A 17 7.22 -15.00 13.33
C ILE A 17 5.77 -14.69 13.64
N ILE A 18 5.01 -15.72 13.96
CA ILE A 18 3.64 -15.68 14.46
C ILE A 18 3.62 -16.43 15.78
N VAL A 19 3.17 -15.77 16.84
CA VAL A 19 2.90 -16.44 18.11
C VAL A 19 1.41 -16.61 18.26
N ALA A 20 0.95 -17.86 18.26
CA ALA A 20 -0.46 -18.22 18.34
C ALA A 20 -0.79 -18.80 19.72
N THR A 21 -1.98 -18.54 20.23
CA THR A 21 -2.45 -19.05 21.51
C THR A 21 -3.90 -19.47 21.39
N ILE A 22 -4.16 -20.76 21.50
CA ILE A 22 -5.51 -21.32 21.59
C ILE A 22 -5.92 -21.32 23.06
N GLY A 23 -7.09 -20.75 23.35
CA GLY A 23 -7.77 -20.91 24.64
C GLY A 23 -8.92 -21.90 24.49
N ILE A 24 -8.92 -22.96 25.32
CA ILE A 24 -10.00 -23.96 25.39
C ILE A 24 -10.66 -23.83 26.74
N THR A 25 -11.93 -23.42 26.75
CA THR A 25 -12.69 -23.24 28.00
C THR A 25 -13.60 -24.42 28.29
N ASN A 26 -13.42 -25.01 29.45
CA ASN A 26 -14.33 -26.01 29.98
C ASN A 26 -15.70 -25.39 30.30
N LYS A 27 -16.78 -25.95 29.72
CA LYS A 27 -18.15 -25.44 29.88
C LYS A 27 -18.66 -25.49 31.33
N LYS A 28 -18.23 -26.49 32.12
CA LYS A 28 -18.67 -26.70 33.50
C LYS A 28 -17.90 -25.82 34.48
N THR A 29 -16.58 -25.87 34.44
CA THR A 29 -15.72 -25.17 35.41
C THR A 29 -15.47 -23.71 35.03
N ARG A 30 -15.73 -23.30 33.78
CA ARG A 30 -15.39 -22.00 33.20
C ARG A 30 -13.88 -21.69 33.19
N ILE A 31 -13.04 -22.69 33.46
CA ILE A 31 -11.58 -22.57 33.41
C ILE A 31 -11.12 -22.68 31.95
N THR A 32 -10.22 -21.78 31.55
CA THR A 32 -9.57 -21.79 30.23
C THR A 32 -8.16 -22.36 30.35
N GLU A 33 -7.87 -23.39 29.55
CA GLU A 33 -6.53 -23.89 29.31
C GLU A 33 -5.97 -23.25 28.04
N TYR A 34 -4.64 -23.03 28.00
CA TYR A 34 -3.98 -22.37 26.89
C TYR A 34 -2.92 -23.26 26.27
N ILE A 35 -2.91 -23.33 24.94
CA ILE A 35 -1.91 -24.01 24.14
C ILE A 35 -1.25 -22.93 23.28
N GLN A 36 0.08 -22.82 23.37
CA GLN A 36 0.83 -21.78 22.66
C GLN A 36 1.85 -22.41 21.74
N GLU A 37 1.92 -21.91 20.52
CA GLU A 37 2.88 -22.37 19.53
C GLU A 37 3.39 -21.18 18.71
N THR A 38 4.57 -21.36 18.11
CA THR A 38 5.23 -20.33 17.33
C THR A 38 5.51 -20.86 15.95
N PHE A 39 5.08 -20.12 14.95
CA PHE A 39 5.22 -20.44 13.55
C PHE A 39 6.03 -19.34 12.88
N SER A 40 6.71 -19.65 11.79
CA SER A 40 7.25 -18.70 10.85
C SER A 40 6.16 -18.17 9.92
N THR A 41 6.47 -17.11 9.18
CA THR A 41 5.57 -16.54 8.14
C THR A 41 5.77 -17.19 6.76
N LEU A 42 6.48 -18.32 6.68
CA LEU A 42 6.70 -19.05 5.43
C LEU A 42 5.52 -19.98 5.14
N ASN A 43 5.19 -20.16 3.86
CA ASN A 43 3.99 -20.89 3.43
C ASN A 43 3.81 -22.28 4.07
N PRO A 44 4.84 -23.16 4.17
CA PRO A 44 4.67 -24.46 4.82
C PRO A 44 4.21 -24.34 6.27
N ASP A 45 4.71 -23.34 6.98
CA ASP A 45 4.41 -23.15 8.39
C ASP A 45 3.09 -22.42 8.62
N LEU A 46 2.65 -21.59 7.67
CA LEU A 46 1.28 -21.06 7.64
C LEU A 46 0.26 -22.19 7.44
N LEU A 47 0.58 -23.20 6.63
CA LEU A 47 -0.25 -24.40 6.48
C LEU A 47 -0.23 -25.25 7.75
N ASN A 48 0.93 -25.39 8.41
CA ASN A 48 1.02 -26.04 9.72
C ASN A 48 0.17 -25.32 10.77
N LEU A 49 0.22 -23.99 10.81
CA LEU A 49 -0.64 -23.16 11.66
C LEU A 49 -2.13 -23.45 11.41
N LYS A 50 -2.54 -23.49 10.13
CA LYS A 50 -3.93 -23.84 9.76
C LYS A 50 -4.31 -25.22 10.29
N GLN A 51 -3.48 -26.23 10.03
CA GLN A 51 -3.74 -27.59 10.45
C GLN A 51 -3.76 -27.72 11.98
N TRP A 52 -2.87 -27.01 12.66
CA TRP A 52 -2.82 -26.94 14.12
C TRP A 52 -4.12 -26.39 14.72
N LEU A 53 -4.69 -25.32 14.14
CA LEU A 53 -5.99 -24.79 14.54
C LEU A 53 -7.12 -25.81 14.34
N ILE A 54 -7.16 -26.46 13.18
CA ILE A 54 -8.18 -27.48 12.83
C ILE A 54 -8.10 -28.68 13.78
N ASN A 55 -6.89 -29.18 14.05
CA ASN A 55 -6.65 -30.32 14.95
C ASN A 55 -7.17 -30.04 16.37
N HIS A 56 -7.08 -28.79 16.82
CA HIS A 56 -7.60 -28.34 18.11
C HIS A 56 -9.07 -27.88 18.07
N LYS A 57 -9.76 -28.06 16.93
CA LYS A 57 -11.15 -27.63 16.70
C LYS A 57 -11.35 -26.13 16.94
N CYS A 58 -10.33 -25.33 16.63
CA CYS A 58 -10.31 -23.89 16.81
C CYS A 58 -10.61 -23.20 15.47
N PHE A 59 -11.86 -22.79 15.27
CA PHE A 59 -12.33 -22.18 14.02
C PHE A 59 -12.49 -20.65 14.09
N ASP A 60 -12.28 -20.05 15.27
CA ASP A 60 -12.31 -18.61 15.46
C ASP A 60 -10.93 -18.11 15.89
N ALA A 61 -10.32 -17.21 15.12
CA ALA A 61 -9.03 -16.64 15.45
C ALA A 61 -9.01 -15.11 15.31
N CYS A 62 -8.36 -14.44 16.25
CA CYS A 62 -8.16 -13.00 16.24
C CYS A 62 -6.68 -12.66 16.12
N MET A 63 -6.33 -11.71 15.27
CA MET A 63 -4.95 -11.22 15.14
C MET A 63 -4.87 -9.69 15.14
N GLU A 64 -3.76 -9.17 15.66
CA GLU A 64 -3.44 -7.73 15.63
C GLU A 64 -3.08 -7.28 14.21
N SER A 65 -3.55 -6.10 13.78
CA SER A 65 -3.25 -5.51 12.48
C SER A 65 -1.85 -4.87 12.43
N THR A 66 -0.81 -5.68 12.53
CA THR A 66 0.59 -5.24 12.43
C THR A 66 0.98 -5.03 10.96
N GLY A 67 0.83 -3.81 10.46
CA GLY A 67 1.18 -3.44 9.09
C GLY A 67 0.49 -4.34 8.05
N LYS A 68 1.27 -4.91 7.12
CA LYS A 68 0.77 -5.83 6.08
C LYS A 68 0.94 -7.32 6.42
N TYR A 69 1.54 -7.66 7.57
CA TYR A 69 2.00 -9.03 7.85
C TYR A 69 0.87 -10.01 8.16
N TRP A 70 -0.30 -9.51 8.56
CA TRP A 70 -1.52 -10.31 8.74
C TRP A 70 -2.09 -10.84 7.41
N ILE A 71 -1.80 -10.20 6.27
CA ILE A 71 -2.37 -10.55 4.95
C ILE A 71 -2.01 -11.99 4.53
N PRO A 72 -0.74 -12.44 4.53
CA PRO A 72 -0.41 -13.81 4.16
C PRO A 72 -1.05 -14.84 5.10
N VAL A 73 -1.14 -14.54 6.40
CA VAL A 73 -1.83 -15.40 7.37
C VAL A 73 -3.31 -15.50 7.03
N PHE A 74 -3.98 -14.35 6.82
CA PHE A 74 -5.39 -14.29 6.43
C PHE A 74 -5.66 -15.09 5.15
N ASN A 75 -4.85 -14.90 4.11
CA ASN A 75 -5.05 -15.57 2.81
C ASN A 75 -4.98 -17.11 2.89
N ILE A 76 -4.21 -17.67 3.84
CA ILE A 76 -4.11 -19.12 4.03
C ILE A 76 -5.26 -19.66 4.89
N LEU A 77 -5.76 -18.85 5.84
CA LEU A 77 -6.77 -19.28 6.80
C LEU A 77 -8.21 -18.96 6.39
N GLU A 78 -8.43 -18.04 5.44
CA GLU A 78 -9.74 -17.44 5.12
C GLU A 78 -10.82 -18.42 4.65
N ASP A 79 -10.45 -19.62 4.21
CA ASP A 79 -11.34 -20.65 3.68
C ASP A 79 -11.90 -21.60 4.75
N GLU A 80 -11.19 -21.81 5.86
CA GLU A 80 -11.60 -22.76 6.92
C GLU A 80 -11.77 -22.10 8.30
N ILE A 81 -11.13 -20.94 8.53
CA ILE A 81 -11.10 -20.28 9.83
C ILE A 81 -11.78 -18.92 9.75
N ASN A 82 -12.65 -18.62 10.71
CA ASN A 82 -13.22 -17.29 10.91
C ASN A 82 -12.16 -16.37 11.50
N ILE A 83 -11.57 -15.55 10.64
CA ILE A 83 -10.50 -14.63 11.02
C ILE A 83 -11.04 -13.24 11.34
N TYR A 84 -10.66 -12.75 12.52
CA TYR A 84 -10.96 -11.43 13.02
C TYR A 84 -9.67 -10.61 13.12
N LEU A 85 -9.66 -9.44 12.50
CA LEU A 85 -8.54 -8.52 12.58
C LEU A 85 -8.89 -7.40 13.57
N THR A 86 -7.93 -6.94 14.37
CA THR A 86 -8.15 -5.84 15.31
C THR A 86 -7.03 -4.81 15.27
N HIS A 87 -7.39 -3.55 15.51
CA HIS A 87 -6.43 -2.47 15.55
C HIS A 87 -5.60 -2.52 16.86
N PRO A 88 -4.26 -2.35 16.80
CA PRO A 88 -3.35 -2.35 17.96
C PRO A 88 -3.85 -1.56 19.18
N LYS A 89 -4.50 -0.42 18.92
CA LYS A 89 -5.13 0.43 19.95
C LYS A 89 -6.06 -0.32 20.90
N TYR A 90 -6.78 -1.35 20.44
CA TYR A 90 -7.77 -2.08 21.22
C TYR A 90 -7.21 -3.32 21.94
N VAL A 91 -6.02 -3.77 21.56
CA VAL A 91 -5.36 -4.96 22.15
C VAL A 91 -4.06 -4.63 22.86
N LYS A 92 -3.78 -3.35 23.09
CA LYS A 92 -2.53 -2.89 23.70
C LYS A 92 -2.37 -3.43 25.12
N ALA A 93 -1.35 -4.27 25.32
CA ALA A 93 -0.98 -4.77 26.64
C ALA A 93 -0.42 -3.65 27.56
N ILE A 94 -0.44 -3.91 28.87
CA ILE A 94 0.08 -3.01 29.90
C ILE A 94 1.59 -2.80 29.68
N LYS A 95 2.03 -1.53 29.68
CA LYS A 95 3.44 -1.15 29.48
C LYS A 95 4.36 -1.82 30.51
N GLY A 96 5.52 -2.30 30.06
CA GLY A 96 6.62 -2.76 30.91
C GLY A 96 6.76 -4.29 31.10
N LYS A 97 5.82 -5.11 30.60
CA LYS A 97 5.90 -6.58 30.67
C LYS A 97 5.51 -7.30 29.37
N LYS A 98 5.66 -6.62 28.22
CA LYS A 98 5.27 -7.08 26.89
C LYS A 98 6.23 -8.16 26.36
N THR A 99 5.68 -9.29 25.89
CA THR A 99 6.40 -10.34 25.14
C THR A 99 5.40 -10.95 24.16
N ASP A 100 5.83 -11.38 22.98
CA ASP A 100 4.91 -11.91 21.94
C ASP A 100 3.98 -13.03 22.46
N LYS A 101 4.49 -13.94 23.32
CA LYS A 101 3.68 -14.99 23.99
C LYS A 101 2.60 -14.46 24.93
N LYS A 102 2.84 -13.33 25.58
CA LYS A 102 1.86 -12.68 26.46
C LYS A 102 0.84 -11.90 25.64
N ASP A 103 1.28 -11.30 24.55
CA ASP A 103 0.39 -10.55 23.64
C ASP A 103 -0.58 -11.47 22.92
N SER A 104 -0.12 -12.61 22.38
CA SER A 104 -1.00 -13.60 21.76
C SER A 104 -2.04 -14.14 22.73
N LYS A 105 -1.64 -14.43 23.98
CA LYS A 105 -2.56 -14.86 25.05
C LYS A 105 -3.53 -13.75 25.43
N TRP A 106 -3.07 -12.51 25.53
CA TRP A 106 -3.91 -11.35 25.84
C TRP A 106 -4.98 -11.12 24.76
N ILE A 107 -4.60 -11.21 23.49
CA ILE A 107 -5.54 -11.17 22.36
C ILE A 107 -6.56 -12.30 22.49
N CYS A 108 -6.12 -13.52 22.79
CA CYS A 108 -7.01 -14.67 22.99
C CYS A 108 -8.02 -14.39 24.12
N ASP A 109 -7.58 -13.84 25.24
CA ASP A 109 -8.45 -13.55 26.38
C ASP A 109 -9.48 -12.47 26.09
N LEU A 110 -9.09 -11.39 25.42
CA LEU A 110 -10.02 -10.35 24.99
C LEU A 110 -11.03 -10.90 23.97
N PHE A 111 -10.57 -11.73 23.03
CA PHE A 111 -11.41 -12.30 21.96
C PHE A 111 -12.43 -13.32 22.48
N LYS A 112 -12.01 -14.17 23.42
CA LYS A 112 -12.86 -15.13 24.16
C LYS A 112 -14.08 -14.46 24.79
N HIS A 113 -13.89 -13.23 25.29
CA HIS A 113 -14.90 -12.43 25.98
C HIS A 113 -15.60 -11.40 25.09
N ASP A 114 -15.28 -11.34 23.78
CA ASP A 114 -15.81 -10.37 22.82
C ASP A 114 -15.54 -8.90 23.21
N LEU A 115 -14.39 -8.65 23.85
CA LEU A 115 -13.97 -7.34 24.34
C LEU A 115 -13.15 -6.55 23.30
N ILE A 116 -13.14 -6.99 22.05
CA ILE A 116 -12.34 -6.43 20.96
C ILE A 116 -13.25 -5.81 19.91
N LYS A 117 -12.92 -4.60 19.46
CA LYS A 117 -13.52 -4.04 18.24
C LYS A 117 -12.81 -4.59 17.01
N PHE A 118 -13.54 -5.27 16.14
CA PHE A 118 -12.98 -5.82 14.90
C PHE A 118 -12.87 -4.77 13.79
N SER A 119 -11.79 -4.89 13.03
CA SER A 119 -11.59 -4.20 11.76
C SER A 119 -12.36 -4.94 10.65
N PHE A 120 -13.00 -4.19 9.77
CA PHE A 120 -13.69 -4.77 8.63
C PHE A 120 -12.71 -5.24 7.55
N ILE A 121 -12.83 -6.50 7.15
CA ILE A 121 -12.12 -7.09 6.02
C ILE A 121 -13.14 -7.36 4.91
N PRO A 122 -13.07 -6.68 3.76
CA PRO A 122 -13.98 -6.93 2.66
C PRO A 122 -13.81 -8.35 2.06
N PRO A 123 -14.83 -8.87 1.36
CA PRO A 123 -14.71 -10.08 0.55
C PRO A 123 -13.54 -10.00 -0.45
N LYS A 124 -13.03 -11.15 -0.86
CA LYS A 124 -11.84 -11.30 -1.70
C LYS A 124 -11.89 -10.46 -2.99
N GLU A 125 -13.01 -10.53 -3.69
CA GLU A 125 -13.22 -9.77 -4.93
C GLU A 125 -13.14 -8.25 -4.70
N ILE A 126 -13.76 -7.77 -3.63
CA ILE A 126 -13.71 -6.34 -3.25
C ILE A 126 -12.30 -5.94 -2.84
N ARG A 127 -11.55 -6.79 -2.12
CA ARG A 127 -10.13 -6.52 -1.80
C ARG A 127 -9.28 -6.37 -3.06
N ALA A 128 -9.45 -7.26 -4.04
CA ALA A 128 -8.74 -7.19 -5.32
C ALA A 128 -9.05 -5.89 -6.09
N LEU A 129 -10.33 -5.52 -6.20
CA LEU A 129 -10.74 -4.27 -6.84
C LEU A 129 -10.17 -3.04 -6.12
N ARG A 130 -10.17 -3.04 -4.79
CA ARG A 130 -9.58 -1.94 -3.99
C ARG A 130 -8.09 -1.81 -4.23
N GLU A 131 -7.37 -2.92 -4.35
CA GLU A 131 -5.92 -2.88 -4.60
C GLU A 131 -5.59 -2.29 -5.97
N ILE A 132 -6.27 -2.75 -7.02
CA ILE A 132 -6.11 -2.21 -8.38
C ILE A 132 -6.46 -0.72 -8.42
N SER A 133 -7.56 -0.33 -7.77
CA SER A 133 -8.01 1.07 -7.73
C SER A 133 -7.01 1.97 -7.01
N ARG A 134 -6.46 1.52 -5.87
CA ARG A 134 -5.39 2.25 -5.15
C ARG A 134 -4.12 2.35 -5.97
N TYR A 135 -3.73 1.27 -6.65
CA TYR A 135 -2.56 1.28 -7.52
C TYR A 135 -2.72 2.28 -8.67
N ARG A 136 -3.88 2.29 -9.34
CA ARG A 136 -4.20 3.29 -10.36
C ARG A 136 -4.13 4.71 -9.81
N TYR A 137 -4.71 4.98 -8.65
CA TYR A 137 -4.64 6.29 -8.01
C TYR A 137 -3.19 6.73 -7.75
N LYS A 138 -2.37 5.81 -7.23
CA LYS A 138 -0.93 6.04 -7.01
C LYS A 138 -0.20 6.38 -8.31
N LEU A 139 -0.44 5.63 -9.39
CA LEU A 139 0.17 5.91 -10.70
C LEU A 139 -0.26 7.25 -11.28
N VAL A 140 -1.53 7.63 -11.13
CA VAL A 140 -2.02 8.95 -11.57
C VAL A 140 -1.36 10.07 -10.76
N GLY A 141 -1.21 9.90 -9.45
CA GLY A 141 -0.48 10.83 -8.59
C GLY A 141 0.98 10.97 -9.00
N MET A 142 1.68 9.85 -9.23
CA MET A 142 3.06 9.83 -9.71
C MET A 142 3.21 10.53 -11.06
N ARG A 143 2.34 10.22 -12.03
CA ARG A 143 2.35 10.88 -13.35
C ARG A 143 2.15 12.40 -13.22
N SER A 144 1.25 12.83 -12.35
CA SER A 144 1.00 14.26 -12.13
C SER A 144 2.20 14.94 -11.47
N SER A 145 2.81 14.28 -10.48
CA SER A 145 4.05 14.74 -9.84
C SER A 145 5.18 14.89 -10.85
N GLU A 146 5.37 13.90 -11.73
CA GLU A 146 6.42 13.95 -12.77
C GLU A 146 6.13 15.04 -13.82
N ARG A 147 4.86 15.26 -14.20
CA ARG A 147 4.49 16.38 -15.09
C ARG A 147 4.77 17.74 -14.42
N ASN A 148 4.53 17.88 -13.12
CA ASN A 148 4.84 19.11 -12.42
C ASN A 148 6.35 19.34 -12.32
N ARG A 149 7.11 18.27 -12.02
CA ARG A 149 8.58 18.32 -12.03
C ARG A 149 9.12 18.72 -13.40
N TYR A 150 8.60 18.15 -14.49
CA TYR A 150 9.01 18.49 -15.86
C TYR A 150 8.71 19.96 -16.19
N GLN A 151 7.53 20.47 -15.81
CA GLN A 151 7.20 21.90 -15.97
C GLN A 151 8.11 22.82 -15.15
N ASN A 152 8.52 22.41 -13.95
CA ASN A 152 9.51 23.15 -13.17
C ASN A 152 10.86 23.18 -13.90
N CYS A 153 11.31 22.08 -14.49
CA CYS A 153 12.53 22.06 -15.31
C CYS A 153 12.43 23.04 -16.49
N MET A 154 11.31 23.04 -17.22
CA MET A 154 11.07 24.03 -18.27
C MET A 154 11.18 25.47 -17.74
N THR A 155 10.55 25.76 -16.60
CA THR A 155 10.57 27.09 -15.98
C THR A 155 11.99 27.52 -15.60
N VAL A 156 12.75 26.63 -14.95
CA VAL A 156 14.16 26.89 -14.56
C VAL A 156 15.04 27.10 -15.79
N SER A 157 14.73 26.44 -16.91
CA SER A 157 15.44 26.58 -18.17
C SER A 157 14.97 27.74 -19.06
N ASN A 158 14.13 28.64 -18.54
CA ASN A 158 13.51 29.75 -19.29
C ASN A 158 12.70 29.28 -20.51
N ILE A 159 12.01 28.14 -20.40
CA ILE A 159 11.11 27.59 -21.41
C ILE A 159 9.66 27.87 -21.01
N GLY A 160 8.99 28.72 -21.77
CA GLY A 160 7.62 29.19 -21.55
C GLY A 160 6.52 28.37 -22.23
N ILE A 161 6.80 27.14 -22.68
CA ILE A 161 5.84 26.28 -23.41
C ILE A 161 4.51 26.11 -22.64
N GLY A 162 4.58 26.03 -21.31
CA GLY A 162 3.39 25.90 -20.46
C GLY A 162 2.45 27.11 -20.47
N SER A 163 2.93 28.27 -20.91
CA SER A 163 2.14 29.51 -21.01
C SER A 163 1.52 29.71 -22.40
N VAL A 164 1.99 28.97 -23.42
CA VAL A 164 1.52 29.12 -24.82
C VAL A 164 0.66 27.94 -25.28
N PHE A 165 0.86 26.74 -24.73
CA PHE A 165 0.00 25.57 -24.99
C PHE A 165 -1.00 25.35 -23.86
N SER A 166 -2.24 24.98 -24.22
CA SER A 166 -3.23 24.52 -23.24
C SER A 166 -2.85 23.18 -22.59
N ASP A 167 -2.14 22.31 -23.32
CA ASP A 167 -1.51 21.11 -22.79
C ASP A 167 0.00 21.13 -23.10
N PRO A 168 0.85 21.40 -22.09
CA PRO A 168 2.31 21.39 -22.24
C PRO A 168 2.90 20.02 -22.60
N PHE A 169 2.08 18.96 -22.57
CA PHE A 169 2.45 17.59 -22.91
C PHE A 169 1.70 17.07 -24.15
N GLY A 170 1.04 17.96 -24.90
CA GLY A 170 0.43 17.62 -26.18
C GLY A 170 1.48 17.33 -27.27
N LYS A 171 1.04 16.75 -28.40
CA LYS A 171 1.93 16.29 -29.48
C LYS A 171 2.93 17.34 -29.95
N SER A 172 2.48 18.57 -30.24
CA SER A 172 3.38 19.64 -30.69
C SER A 172 4.34 20.11 -29.60
N ALA A 173 3.86 20.30 -28.36
CA ALA A 173 4.74 20.69 -27.25
C ALA A 173 5.83 19.64 -26.99
N GLN A 174 5.49 18.35 -27.03
CA GLN A 174 6.46 17.27 -26.90
C GLN A 174 7.45 17.21 -28.07
N ALA A 175 6.99 17.41 -29.31
CA ALA A 175 7.87 17.44 -30.48
C ALA A 175 8.87 18.61 -30.41
N ILE A 176 8.41 19.79 -29.99
CA ILE A 176 9.27 20.96 -29.76
C ILE A 176 10.29 20.67 -28.66
N MET A 177 9.84 20.16 -27.50
CA MET A 177 10.75 19.84 -26.40
C MET A 177 11.78 18.79 -26.78
N LYS A 178 11.39 17.80 -27.59
CA LYS A 178 12.33 16.81 -28.13
C LYS A 178 13.40 17.48 -28.98
N GLU A 179 13.01 18.33 -29.93
CA GLU A 179 13.96 19.09 -30.76
C GLU A 179 14.89 19.98 -29.92
N VAL A 180 14.34 20.69 -28.93
CA VAL A 180 15.10 21.55 -28.01
C VAL A 180 16.10 20.75 -27.14
N LEU A 181 15.75 19.52 -26.77
CA LEU A 181 16.64 18.65 -26.01
C LEU A 181 17.67 17.93 -26.90
N GLU A 182 17.39 17.68 -28.18
CA GLU A 182 18.32 16.96 -29.07
C GLU A 182 19.29 17.90 -29.80
N SER A 183 18.86 19.13 -30.12
CA SER A 183 19.64 20.07 -30.92
C SER A 183 20.47 21.03 -30.06
N ASP A 184 21.73 21.25 -30.46
CA ASP A 184 22.62 22.24 -29.83
C ASP A 184 22.24 23.68 -30.21
N ILE A 185 21.60 23.87 -31.38
CA ILE A 185 21.15 25.16 -31.90
C ILE A 185 19.67 25.03 -32.26
N ILE A 186 18.86 25.95 -31.72
CA ILE A 186 17.41 26.01 -31.98
C ILE A 186 17.17 26.83 -33.25
N GLU A 187 16.75 26.17 -34.32
CA GLU A 187 16.37 26.81 -35.59
C GLU A 187 14.85 26.93 -35.71
N ASP A 188 14.35 28.15 -35.96
CA ASP A 188 12.91 28.44 -36.05
C ASP A 188 12.21 27.53 -37.09
N GLU A 189 12.83 27.24 -38.23
CA GLU A 189 12.25 26.37 -39.26
C GLU A 189 12.00 24.93 -38.77
N LYS A 190 12.91 24.39 -37.96
CA LYS A 190 12.76 23.03 -37.39
C LYS A 190 11.61 23.00 -36.39
N ILE A 191 11.54 24.01 -35.52
CA ILE A 191 10.47 24.14 -34.53
C ILE A 191 9.11 24.34 -35.20
N LEU A 192 9.03 25.15 -36.26
CA LEU A 192 7.80 25.36 -37.02
C LEU A 192 7.29 24.07 -37.69
N LYS A 193 8.18 23.14 -38.08
CA LYS A 193 7.80 21.81 -38.61
C LYS A 193 7.22 20.89 -37.52
N CYS A 194 7.58 21.08 -36.25
CA CYS A 194 7.01 20.33 -35.11
C CYS A 194 5.59 20.80 -34.73
N ILE A 195 5.20 22.01 -35.16
CA ILE A 195 3.92 22.63 -34.79
C ILE A 195 2.82 22.17 -35.75
N HIS A 196 1.69 21.72 -35.20
CA HIS A 196 0.54 21.36 -35.99
C HIS A 196 -0.02 22.57 -36.77
N GLY A 197 -0.46 22.37 -38.02
CA GLY A 197 -0.85 23.46 -38.92
C GLY A 197 -1.94 24.39 -38.37
N SER A 198 -2.84 23.87 -37.52
CA SER A 198 -3.93 24.64 -36.89
C SER A 198 -3.53 25.41 -35.61
N CYS A 199 -2.29 25.26 -35.13
CA CYS A 199 -1.82 26.00 -33.96
C CYS A 199 -1.74 27.50 -34.27
N LYS A 200 -2.43 28.29 -33.44
CA LYS A 200 -2.39 29.75 -33.48
C LYS A 200 -1.15 30.26 -32.74
N ASN A 201 -0.76 31.52 -32.99
CA ASN A 201 0.33 32.21 -32.29
C ASN A 201 1.71 31.52 -32.39
N LYS A 202 2.11 31.11 -33.61
CA LYS A 202 3.40 30.45 -33.84
C LYS A 202 4.59 31.29 -33.37
N ASP A 203 4.51 32.60 -33.52
CA ASP A 203 5.54 33.53 -33.07
C ASP A 203 5.75 33.45 -31.54
N LYS A 204 4.66 33.39 -30.76
CA LYS A 204 4.74 33.22 -29.30
C LYS A 204 5.34 31.87 -28.90
N ILE A 205 5.12 30.83 -29.70
CA ILE A 205 5.70 29.51 -29.45
C ILE A 205 7.23 29.58 -29.63
N LEU A 206 7.70 30.22 -30.71
CA LEU A 206 9.13 30.46 -30.92
C LEU A 206 9.73 31.31 -29.79
N ASP A 207 9.07 32.41 -29.43
CA ASP A 207 9.52 33.27 -28.34
C ASP A 207 9.57 32.56 -26.99
N SER A 208 8.74 31.53 -26.78
CA SER A 208 8.72 30.75 -25.54
C SER A 208 9.95 29.85 -25.33
N ILE A 209 10.78 29.67 -26.35
CA ILE A 209 11.99 28.82 -26.30
C ILE A 209 13.27 29.58 -26.69
N LYS A 210 13.15 30.80 -27.22
CA LYS A 210 14.32 31.63 -27.57
C LYS A 210 15.17 31.90 -26.33
N HIS A 211 16.49 31.79 -26.49
CA HIS A 211 17.47 31.99 -25.43
C HIS A 211 17.25 31.13 -24.17
N CYS A 212 16.56 29.98 -24.31
CA CYS A 212 16.46 29.03 -23.21
C CYS A 212 17.85 28.49 -22.83
N ASN A 213 18.06 28.21 -21.54
CA ASN A 213 19.30 27.65 -21.03
C ASN A 213 19.03 26.36 -20.26
N ILE A 214 19.37 25.21 -20.85
CA ILE A 214 19.13 23.90 -20.25
C ILE A 214 20.43 23.36 -19.67
N GLU A 215 20.61 23.55 -18.37
CA GLU A 215 21.74 22.96 -17.64
C GLU A 215 21.66 21.43 -17.61
N THR A 216 22.81 20.79 -17.35
CA THR A 216 22.96 19.32 -17.41
C THR A 216 22.04 18.58 -16.43
N ASP A 217 21.77 19.17 -15.27
CA ASP A 217 20.87 18.58 -14.27
C ASP A 217 19.40 18.66 -14.73
N GLN A 218 18.98 19.76 -15.37
CA GLN A 218 17.64 19.91 -15.93
C GLN A 218 17.45 19.00 -17.14
N ARG A 219 18.49 18.87 -17.99
CA ARG A 219 18.51 17.93 -19.11
C ARG A 219 18.36 16.49 -18.64
N PHE A 220 19.11 16.07 -17.61
CA PHE A 220 18.97 14.74 -17.01
C PHE A 220 17.55 14.48 -16.48
N LYS A 221 16.94 15.50 -15.88
CA LYS A 221 15.57 15.44 -15.35
C LYS A 221 14.50 15.40 -16.47
N MET A 222 14.74 15.97 -17.64
CA MET A 222 13.76 16.04 -18.73
C MET A 222 13.87 14.88 -19.74
N ASN A 223 14.96 14.12 -19.71
CA ASN A 223 15.11 12.84 -20.42
C ASN A 223 14.45 11.68 -19.67
#